data_AF-A0A8J6BKJ2-F1
#
_entry.id   AF-A0A8J6BKJ2-F1
#
_cell.length_a   1.000
_cell.length_b   1.000
_cell.length_c   1.000
_cell.angle_alpha   90.00
_cell.angle_beta   90.00
_cell.angle_gamma   90.00
#
_symmetry.space_group_name_H-M   'P 1'
#
loop_
_entity.id
_entity.type
_entity.pdbx_description
1 polymer ?
#
loop_
_entity_poly.entity_id
_entity_poly.type
_entity_poly.pdbx_seq_one_letter_code
_entity_poly.pdbx_strand_id
1 'polypeptide(L)'
;FFFLFKVTNEYNDSLIFSPEDQRMFFSVREPIANRVFSNSRQRGFVSKVCVRSRCWDACMVVDGGTSFEFNDGAIVTISMDGEDALCTVLLEG
;
A
#
# COMPACT_ATOMS: atom_id res chain seq x y z
N PHE A 1 7.16 24.02 19.58
CA PHE A 1 6.88 22.69 20.15
C PHE A 1 5.39 22.40 20.27
N PHE A 2 4.59 23.17 21.02
CA PHE A 2 3.15 22.91 21.20
C PHE A 2 2.35 22.82 19.89
N PHE A 3 2.64 23.69 18.92
CA PHE A 3 2.00 23.68 17.60
C PHE A 3 2.32 22.41 16.79
N LEU A 4 3.55 21.89 16.89
CA LEU A 4 3.97 20.71 16.13
C LEU A 4 3.22 19.47 16.63
N PHE A 5 3.18 19.24 17.95
CA PHE A 5 2.43 18.14 18.55
C PHE A 5 0.94 18.19 18.21
N LYS A 6 0.34 19.40 18.24
CA LYS A 6 -1.06 19.56 17.86
C LYS A 6 -1.32 19.11 16.41
N VAL A 7 -0.49 19.56 15.47
CA VAL A 7 -0.63 19.18 14.05
C VAL A 7 -0.40 17.67 13.86
N THR A 8 0.62 17.10 14.49
CA THR A 8 0.91 15.66 14.37
C THR A 8 -0.23 14.82 14.94
N ASN A 9 -0.80 15.21 16.09
CA ASN A 9 -1.91 14.50 16.71
C ASN A 9 -3.18 14.63 15.87
N GLU A 10 -3.55 15.85 15.43
CA GLU A 10 -4.72 16.05 14.56
C GLU A 10 -4.63 15.26 13.25
N TYR A 11 -3.42 15.19 12.66
CA TYR A 11 -3.19 14.38 11.46
C TYR A 11 -3.34 12.89 11.76
N ASN A 12 -2.67 12.37 12.79
CA ASN A 12 -2.74 10.95 13.15
C ASN A 12 -4.15 10.51 13.53
N ASP A 13 -4.90 11.34 14.25
CA ASP A 13 -6.29 11.09 14.64
C ASP A 13 -7.25 11.09 13.42
N SER A 14 -6.85 11.74 12.32
CA SER A 14 -7.60 11.75 11.07
C SER A 14 -7.35 10.53 10.17
N LEU A 15 -6.36 9.69 10.50
CA LEU A 15 -6.04 8.52 9.69
C LEU A 15 -7.18 7.50 9.78
N ILE A 16 -7.60 6.99 8.61
CA ILE A 16 -8.65 5.98 8.53
C ILE A 16 -8.18 4.63 9.09
N PHE A 17 -6.87 4.38 9.05
CA PHE A 17 -6.23 3.17 9.56
C PHE A 17 -5.14 3.53 10.56
N SER A 18 -4.98 2.71 11.59
CA SER A 18 -3.92 2.90 12.58
C SER A 18 -2.56 2.85 11.89
N PRO A 19 -1.64 3.80 12.18
CA PRO A 19 -0.26 3.72 11.70
C PRO A 19 0.48 2.50 12.26
N GLU A 20 -0.02 1.90 13.34
CA GLU A 20 0.53 0.69 13.97
C GLU A 20 0.03 -0.62 13.33
N ASP A 21 -0.92 -0.58 12.37
CA ASP A 21 -1.36 -1.79 11.68
C ASP A 21 -0.27 -2.25 10.70
N GLN A 22 0.35 -3.39 11.00
CA GLN A 22 1.44 -3.95 10.21
C GLN A 22 0.97 -4.62 8.89
N ARG A 23 -0.31 -4.50 8.53
CA ARG A 23 -0.86 -5.05 7.28
C ARG A 23 -1.02 -3.97 6.23
N MET A 24 -0.77 -4.36 4.99
CA MET A 24 -1.08 -3.56 3.82
C MET A 24 -2.57 -3.58 3.52
N PHE A 25 -3.16 -2.40 3.29
CA PHE A 25 -4.46 -2.29 2.65
C PHE A 25 -4.28 -2.23 1.13
N PHE A 26 -4.91 -3.13 0.39
CA PHE A 26 -4.91 -3.11 -1.08
C PHE A 26 -6.29 -2.77 -1.63
N SER A 27 -6.32 -2.23 -2.84
CA SER A 27 -7.54 -2.08 -3.63
C SER A 27 -7.28 -2.33 -5.13
N VAL A 28 -8.20 -3.03 -5.77
CA VAL A 28 -8.24 -3.24 -7.23
C VAL A 28 -9.29 -2.27 -7.78
N ARG A 29 -8.91 -1.43 -8.74
CA ARG A 29 -9.82 -0.44 -9.34
C ARG A 29 -10.30 -0.89 -10.72
N GLU A 30 -11.54 -0.57 -11.03
CA GLU A 30 -12.20 -0.85 -12.32
C GLU A 30 -12.01 -2.30 -12.83
N PRO A 31 -12.24 -3.34 -12.01
CA PRO A 31 -12.07 -4.71 -12.49
C PRO A 31 -13.13 -5.08 -13.53
N ILE A 32 -12.71 -5.70 -14.63
CA ILE A 32 -13.63 -6.28 -15.61
C ILE A 32 -14.25 -7.54 -15.01
N ALA A 33 -15.57 -7.51 -14.77
CA ALA A 33 -16.34 -8.63 -14.28
C ALA A 33 -17.26 -9.19 -15.37
N ASN A 34 -17.10 -10.46 -15.73
CA ASN A 34 -17.96 -11.16 -16.67
C ASN A 34 -17.99 -12.68 -16.38
N ARG A 35 -18.58 -13.49 -17.26
CA ARG A 35 -18.66 -14.95 -17.08
C ARG A 35 -17.29 -15.65 -17.04
N VAL A 36 -16.27 -15.03 -17.63
CA VAL A 36 -14.89 -15.56 -17.72
C VAL A 36 -14.02 -15.00 -16.59
N PHE A 37 -14.20 -13.74 -16.22
CA PHE A 37 -13.45 -13.03 -15.18
C PHE A 37 -14.36 -12.71 -13.99
N SER A 38 -14.31 -13.54 -12.95
CA SER A 38 -14.96 -13.26 -11.68
C SER A 38 -13.94 -12.67 -10.69
N ASN A 39 -14.28 -11.58 -10.03
CA ASN A 39 -13.42 -10.97 -9.01
C ASN A 39 -14.04 -11.17 -7.61
N SER A 40 -13.38 -11.95 -6.76
CA SER A 40 -13.88 -12.30 -5.42
C SER A 40 -13.49 -11.30 -4.34
N ARG A 41 -12.41 -10.52 -4.51
CA ARG A 41 -11.93 -9.59 -3.49
C ARG A 41 -11.22 -8.38 -4.11
N GLN A 42 -11.92 -7.24 -4.10
CA GLN A 42 -11.42 -5.99 -4.67
C GLN A 42 -10.68 -5.10 -3.66
N ARG A 43 -10.79 -5.39 -2.36
CA ARG A 43 -10.08 -4.64 -1.32
C ARG A 43 -9.90 -5.46 -0.04
N GLY A 44 -8.93 -5.08 0.77
CA GLY A 44 -8.77 -5.63 2.11
C GLY A 44 -7.36 -5.51 2.65
N PHE A 45 -7.18 -6.05 3.84
CA PHE A 45 -5.88 -6.13 4.51
C PHE A 45 -5.19 -7.46 4.24
N VAL A 46 -3.89 -7.40 4.00
CA VAL A 46 -2.99 -8.53 3.74
C VAL A 46 -1.59 -8.21 4.26
N SER A 47 -0.80 -9.22 4.62
CA SER A 47 0.62 -9.07 4.92
C SER A 47 1.51 -9.27 3.69
N LYS A 48 0.95 -9.83 2.60
CA LYS A 48 1.68 -10.13 1.37
C LYS A 48 0.76 -10.06 0.15
N VAL A 49 1.24 -9.46 -0.92
CA VAL A 49 0.61 -9.43 -2.25
C VAL A 49 1.63 -9.95 -3.27
N CYS A 50 1.16 -10.77 -4.22
CA CYS A 50 1.94 -11.15 -5.39
C CYS A 50 1.12 -10.80 -6.64
N VAL A 51 1.72 -10.05 -7.56
CA VAL A 51 1.09 -9.66 -8.82
C VAL A 51 1.97 -10.14 -9.96
N ARG A 52 1.35 -10.78 -10.96
CA ARG A 52 1.98 -11.10 -12.23
C ARG A 52 1.33 -10.26 -13.32
N SER A 53 2.12 -9.49 -14.04
CA SER A 53 1.61 -8.71 -15.17
C SER A 53 1.23 -9.61 -16.33
N ARG A 54 0.13 -9.24 -16.98
CA ARG A 54 -0.31 -9.78 -18.29
C ARG A 54 -0.42 -8.68 -19.35
N CYS A 55 0.12 -7.50 -19.05
CA CYS A 55 0.01 -6.31 -19.89
C CYS A 55 1.27 -6.16 -20.76
N TRP A 56 1.11 -5.79 -22.02
CA TRP A 56 2.25 -5.56 -22.92
C TRP A 56 3.05 -4.31 -22.56
N ASP A 57 2.34 -3.25 -22.16
CA ASP A 57 2.87 -1.94 -21.79
C ASP A 57 2.24 -1.53 -20.45
N ALA A 58 2.94 -1.82 -19.36
CA ALA A 58 2.48 -1.52 -18.01
C ALA A 58 3.61 -0.99 -17.14
N CYS A 59 3.21 -0.28 -16.09
CA CYS A 59 4.11 0.41 -15.20
C CYS A 59 3.69 0.16 -13.74
N MET A 60 4.68 -0.06 -12.89
CA MET A 60 4.51 -0.06 -11.44
C MET A 60 5.09 1.24 -10.88
N VAL A 61 4.32 1.95 -10.06
CA VAL A 61 4.75 3.21 -9.42
C VAL A 61 4.78 3.04 -7.92
N VAL A 62 5.86 3.48 -7.28
CA VAL A 62 6.07 3.45 -5.83
C VAL A 62 6.21 4.89 -5.32
N ASP A 63 5.45 5.24 -4.29
CA ASP A 63 5.40 6.54 -3.60
C ASP A 63 5.23 7.79 -4.50
N GLY A 64 4.83 7.60 -5.75
CA GLY A 64 4.73 8.66 -6.76
C GLY A 64 6.07 9.22 -7.24
N GLY A 65 7.20 8.73 -6.72
CA GLY A 65 8.54 9.22 -7.05
C GLY A 65 9.35 8.29 -7.95
N THR A 66 8.97 7.01 -8.06
CA THR A 66 9.72 6.02 -8.87
C THR A 66 8.78 5.12 -9.65
N SER A 67 9.12 4.87 -10.92
CA SER A 67 8.40 3.99 -11.82
C SER A 67 9.29 2.88 -12.37
N PHE A 68 8.70 1.72 -12.61
CA PHE A 68 9.34 0.55 -13.18
C PHE A 68 8.49 -0.03 -14.31
N GLU A 69 9.14 -0.48 -15.38
CA GLU A 69 8.45 -1.29 -16.39
C GLU A 69 7.90 -2.57 -15.75
N PHE A 70 6.64 -2.88 -16.03
CA PHE A 70 5.93 -4.01 -15.44
C PHE A 70 5.14 -4.78 -16.51
N ASN A 71 5.83 -5.13 -17.60
CA ASN A 71 5.26 -5.78 -18.79
C ASN A 71 5.01 -7.28 -18.58
N ASP A 72 4.43 -7.95 -19.58
CA ASP A 72 3.94 -9.33 -19.48
C ASP A 72 5.00 -10.28 -18.93
N GLY A 73 4.60 -11.06 -17.93
CA GLY A 73 5.48 -12.00 -17.26
C GLY A 73 6.26 -11.40 -16.08
N ALA A 74 6.32 -10.08 -15.94
CA ALA A 74 6.89 -9.46 -14.74
C ALA A 74 6.12 -9.86 -13.49
N ILE A 75 6.83 -10.11 -12.39
CA ILE A 75 6.27 -10.49 -11.10
C ILE A 75 6.78 -9.53 -10.04
N VAL A 76 5.88 -9.01 -9.23
CA VAL A 76 6.21 -8.28 -8.01
C VAL A 76 5.62 -9.00 -6.81
N THR A 77 6.40 -9.08 -5.74
CA THR A 77 5.94 -9.50 -4.42
C THR A 77 6.15 -8.33 -3.47
N ILE A 78 5.09 -7.95 -2.77
CA ILE A 78 5.12 -6.92 -1.75
C ILE A 78 4.74 -7.58 -0.44
N SER A 79 5.54 -7.40 0.60
CA SER A 79 5.32 -7.99 1.93
C SER A 79 5.61 -6.97 3.01
N MET A 80 4.91 -7.11 4.13
CA MET A 80 5.16 -6.35 5.34
C MET A 80 6.08 -7.17 6.25
N ASP A 81 7.18 -6.56 6.67
CA ASP A 81 8.07 -7.06 7.71
C ASP A 81 8.18 -6.01 8.82
N GLY A 82 8.13 -6.44 10.08
CA GLY A 82 8.25 -5.55 11.22
C GLY A 82 9.65 -4.97 11.37
N GLU A 83 10.67 -5.66 10.87
CA GLU A 83 12.05 -5.19 10.87
C GLU A 83 12.30 -4.05 9.87
N ASP A 84 11.43 -3.92 8.85
CA ASP A 84 11.46 -2.84 7.85
C ASP A 84 10.67 -1.59 8.30
N ALA A 85 10.13 -1.59 9.52
CA ALA A 85 9.34 -0.48 10.03
C ALA A 85 10.20 0.80 10.18
N LEU A 86 9.61 1.95 9.84
CA LEU A 86 10.27 3.24 9.98
C LEU A 86 10.47 3.58 11.47
N CYS A 87 11.73 3.67 11.89
CA CYS A 87 12.09 4.12 13.23
C CYS A 87 11.81 5.62 13.40
N THR A 88 10.72 5.96 14.10
CA THR A 88 10.37 7.34 14.42
C THR A 88 10.86 7.69 15.82
N VAL A 89 11.56 8.82 15.96
CA VAL A 89 11.96 9.33 17.29
C VAL A 89 10.73 9.90 17.98
N LEU A 90 10.37 9.31 19.12
CA LEU A 90 9.39 9.89 20.03
C LEU A 90 10.07 10.95 20.89
N LEU A 91 9.59 12.19 20.79
CA LEU A 91 10.06 13.28 21.63
C LEU A 91 9.25 13.24 22.93
N GLU A 92 9.88 12.85 24.04
CA GLU A 92 9.28 12.98 25.37
C GLU A 92 9.20 14.46 25.75
N GLY A 93 8.05 14.86 26.30
CA GLY A 93 7.76 16.21 26.79
C GLY A 93 7.19 16.16 28.19
#